data_AF-A0A3B0UNG5-F1
#
_entry.id   AF-A0A3B0UNG5-F1
#
_cell.length_a   1.000
_cell.length_b   1.000
_cell.length_c   1.000
_cell.angle_alpha   90.00
_cell.angle_beta   90.00
_cell.angle_gamma   90.00
#
_symmetry.space_group_name_H-M   'P 1'
#
loop_
_entity.id
_entity.type
_entity.pdbx_description
1 polymer ?
#
loop_
_entity_poly.entity_id
_entity_poly.type
_entity_poly.pdbx_seq_one_letter_code
_entity_poly.pdbx_strand_id
1 'polypeptide(L)'
;VPAAGKTGTTSSSRDAWFAGYTGNYVATVWMGNDNFRATNRLTGGRLPAMIWQKFMEFAHTNIEVKPLFGVDFEPRAFASVTNANEGENPEAERPPNLSPQAAQKLLTLIDVFGDALKQQQIYATNPEEIPAPAIGPSPPDIPIAQVDTLN
;
A
#
# COMPACT_ATOMS: atom_id res chain seq x y z
N VAL A 1 -19.79 0.33 1.19
CA VAL A 1 -19.94 -1.15 1.18
C VAL A 1 -20.98 -1.51 2.23
N PRO A 2 -21.97 -2.38 1.95
CA PRO A 2 -22.89 -2.86 2.98
C PRO A 2 -22.12 -3.51 4.12
N ALA A 3 -22.53 -3.18 5.32
CA ALA A 3 -21.88 -3.65 6.52
C ALA A 3 -22.92 -3.85 7.62
N ALA A 4 -22.66 -4.82 8.47
CA ALA A 4 -23.34 -4.97 9.74
C ALA A 4 -22.29 -5.00 10.85
N GLY A 5 -22.63 -4.43 12.00
CA GLY A 5 -21.69 -4.36 13.11
C GLY A 5 -22.36 -4.08 14.44
N LYS A 6 -21.62 -4.40 15.50
CA LYS A 6 -22.06 -4.23 16.88
C LYS A 6 -20.98 -3.50 17.66
N THR A 7 -21.43 -2.48 18.39
CA THR A 7 -20.62 -1.77 19.38
C THR A 7 -20.61 -2.55 20.69
N GLY A 8 -19.50 -2.48 21.42
CA GLY A 8 -19.46 -2.89 22.82
C GLY A 8 -18.50 -2.02 23.63
N THR A 9 -18.77 -1.96 24.93
CA THR A 9 -18.04 -1.11 25.88
C THR A 9 -18.14 -1.76 27.25
N THR A 10 -17.04 -1.85 27.99
CA THR A 10 -17.09 -2.38 29.36
C THR A 10 -17.73 -1.38 30.31
N SER A 11 -18.36 -1.88 31.39
CA SER A 11 -19.06 -1.05 32.39
C SER A 11 -18.15 -0.01 33.06
N SER A 12 -16.85 -0.28 33.14
CA SER A 12 -15.84 0.63 33.68
C SER A 12 -15.21 1.57 32.62
N SER A 13 -15.73 1.59 31.39
CA SER A 13 -15.16 2.33 30.25
C SER A 13 -13.64 2.13 30.12
N ARG A 14 -13.18 0.89 30.29
CA ARG A 14 -11.76 0.51 30.09
C ARG A 14 -11.52 0.08 28.66
N ASP A 15 -12.52 -0.60 28.10
CA ASP A 15 -12.46 -1.22 26.79
C ASP A 15 -13.62 -0.73 25.94
N ALA A 16 -13.30 -0.42 24.70
CA ALA A 16 -14.25 -0.08 23.67
C ALA A 16 -13.92 -0.91 22.43
N TRP A 17 -14.92 -1.59 21.88
CA TRP A 17 -14.75 -2.38 20.67
C TRP A 17 -15.87 -2.16 19.67
N PHE A 18 -15.51 -2.32 18.41
CA PHE A 18 -16.44 -2.43 17.30
C PHE A 18 -16.10 -3.70 16.53
N ALA A 19 -17.06 -4.62 16.45
CA ALA A 19 -16.97 -5.82 15.63
C ALA A 19 -17.95 -5.70 14.47
N GLY A 20 -17.50 -5.95 13.25
CA GLY A 20 -18.33 -5.83 12.07
C GLY A 20 -17.87 -6.71 10.91
N TYR A 21 -18.76 -6.88 9.95
CA TYR A 21 -18.51 -7.66 8.75
C TYR A 21 -19.16 -7.05 7.51
N THR A 22 -18.56 -7.35 6.36
CA THR A 22 -19.09 -7.13 5.01
C THR A 22 -19.24 -8.50 4.33
N GLY A 23 -19.66 -8.53 3.06
CA GLY A 23 -19.68 -9.80 2.32
C GLY A 23 -18.30 -10.43 2.09
N ASN A 24 -17.22 -9.64 2.17
CA ASN A 24 -15.85 -10.09 1.90
C ASN A 24 -15.04 -10.31 3.18
N TYR A 25 -15.23 -9.46 4.19
CA TYR A 25 -14.33 -9.40 5.35
C TYR A 25 -15.08 -9.34 6.67
N VAL A 26 -14.46 -9.91 7.71
CA VAL A 26 -14.82 -9.68 9.11
C VAL A 26 -13.62 -9.02 9.79
N ALA A 27 -13.87 -7.98 10.58
CA ALA A 27 -12.82 -7.36 11.39
C ALA A 27 -13.39 -6.84 12.71
N THR A 28 -12.53 -6.76 13.71
CA THR A 28 -12.84 -6.18 15.01
C THR A 28 -11.74 -5.20 15.40
N VAL A 29 -12.15 -4.02 15.89
CA VAL A 29 -11.24 -3.02 16.44
C VAL A 29 -11.50 -2.94 17.93
N TRP A 30 -10.44 -3.08 18.73
CA TRP A 30 -10.46 -2.82 20.16
C TRP A 30 -9.59 -1.60 20.47
N MET A 31 -10.00 -0.85 21.48
CA MET A 31 -9.21 0.20 22.10
C MET A 31 -9.36 0.12 23.63
N GLY A 32 -8.22 0.14 24.30
CA GLY A 32 -8.09 0.15 25.75
C GLY A 32 -6.69 0.58 26.15
N ASN A 33 -6.47 0.79 27.44
CA ASN A 33 -5.13 1.02 27.98
C ASN A 33 -4.56 -0.29 28.52
N ASP A 34 -3.31 -0.61 28.20
CA ASP A 34 -2.64 -1.83 28.68
C ASP A 34 -2.52 -1.90 30.20
N ASN A 35 -2.55 -0.74 30.87
CA ASN A 35 -2.48 -0.61 32.32
C ASN A 35 -3.87 -0.64 33.01
N PHE A 36 -4.92 -1.08 32.32
CA PHE A 36 -6.30 -1.19 32.81
C PHE A 36 -6.96 0.12 33.29
N ARG A 37 -6.33 1.27 33.04
CA ARG A 37 -6.94 2.57 33.35
C ARG A 37 -8.11 2.84 32.41
N ALA A 38 -9.09 3.60 32.88
CA ALA A 38 -10.25 3.98 32.08
C ALA A 38 -9.82 4.82 30.86
N THR A 39 -10.43 4.57 29.70
CA THR A 39 -10.16 5.25 28.42
C THR A 39 -10.96 6.55 28.29
N ASN A 40 -11.06 7.33 29.38
CA ASN A 40 -11.76 8.62 29.39
C ASN A 40 -13.17 8.58 28.74
N ARG A 41 -14.01 7.64 29.18
CA ARG A 41 -15.40 7.45 28.67
C ARG A 41 -15.48 7.10 27.18
N LEU A 42 -14.44 6.45 26.62
CA LEU A 42 -14.48 5.92 25.28
C LEU A 42 -15.55 4.83 25.15
N THR A 43 -16.29 4.86 24.03
CA THR A 43 -17.31 3.87 23.69
C THR A 43 -17.01 3.25 22.33
N GLY A 44 -17.46 2.00 22.13
CA GLY A 44 -17.23 1.25 20.90
C GLY A 44 -17.72 1.95 19.63
N GLY A 45 -18.80 2.73 19.73
CA GLY A 45 -19.37 3.51 18.61
C GLY A 45 -18.62 4.78 18.22
N ARG A 46 -17.50 5.10 18.87
CA ARG A 46 -16.68 6.29 18.57
C ARG A 46 -15.43 5.91 17.79
N LEU A 47 -14.25 6.02 18.42
CA LEU A 47 -12.96 5.78 17.76
C LEU A 47 -12.87 4.36 17.17
N PRO A 48 -13.27 3.26 17.85
CA PRO A 48 -13.18 1.93 17.26
C PRO A 48 -14.02 1.77 15.99
N ALA A 49 -15.26 2.28 15.97
CA ALA A 49 -16.12 2.25 14.80
C ALA A 49 -15.57 3.09 13.63
N MET A 50 -15.00 4.27 13.91
CA MET A 50 -14.38 5.11 12.87
C MET A 50 -13.13 4.47 12.28
N ILE A 51 -12.28 3.85 13.10
CA ILE A 51 -11.10 3.10 12.62
C ILE A 51 -11.55 1.94 11.75
N TRP A 52 -12.55 1.17 12.19
CA TRP A 52 -13.10 0.05 11.42
C TRP A 52 -13.63 0.52 10.05
N GLN A 53 -14.36 1.64 10.00
CA GLN A 53 -14.89 2.19 8.76
C GLN A 53 -13.76 2.58 7.78
N LYS A 54 -12.75 3.31 8.24
CA LYS A 54 -11.60 3.69 7.39
C LYS A 54 -10.83 2.48 6.89
N PHE A 55 -10.60 1.50 7.77
CA PHE A 55 -9.94 0.25 7.40
C PHE A 55 -10.73 -0.51 6.33
N MET A 56 -12.05 -0.62 6.50
CA MET A 56 -12.90 -1.32 5.53
C MET A 56 -13.06 -0.57 4.22
N GLU A 57 -13.06 0.76 4.20
CA GLU A 57 -13.02 1.54 2.96
C GLU A 57 -11.77 1.22 2.14
N PHE A 58 -10.60 1.21 2.79
CA PHE A 58 -9.37 0.85 2.13
C PHE A 58 -9.36 -0.63 1.68
N ALA A 59 -9.77 -1.55 2.56
CA ALA A 59 -9.79 -2.98 2.28
C ALA A 59 -10.69 -3.36 1.10
N HIS A 60 -11.73 -2.58 0.80
CA HIS A 60 -12.63 -2.81 -0.34
C HIS A 60 -12.23 -2.05 -1.61
N THR A 61 -11.03 -1.48 -1.67
CA THR A 61 -10.54 -0.84 -2.89
C THR A 61 -10.13 -1.92 -3.90
N ASN A 62 -10.60 -1.80 -5.15
CA ASN A 62 -10.29 -2.71 -6.28
C ASN A 62 -10.68 -4.19 -6.07
N ILE A 63 -11.74 -4.46 -5.31
CA ILE A 63 -12.27 -5.83 -5.16
C ILE A 63 -13.76 -5.88 -5.49
N GLU A 64 -14.22 -7.03 -5.98
CA GLU A 64 -15.66 -7.27 -6.11
C GLU A 64 -16.29 -7.43 -4.71
N VAL A 65 -17.29 -6.59 -4.43
CA VAL A 65 -18.04 -6.62 -3.17
C VAL A 65 -19.08 -7.74 -3.22
N LYS A 66 -18.94 -8.74 -2.37
CA LYS A 66 -19.92 -9.81 -2.21
C LYS A 66 -21.16 -9.29 -1.46
N PRO A 67 -22.36 -9.79 -1.81
CA PRO A 67 -23.56 -9.45 -1.07
C PRO A 67 -23.49 -9.94 0.38
N LEU A 68 -24.16 -9.24 1.27
CA LEU A 68 -24.22 -9.57 2.69
C LEU A 68 -25.36 -10.58 2.91
N PHE A 69 -25.08 -11.71 3.56
CA PHE A 69 -26.10 -12.72 3.83
C PHE A 69 -27.27 -12.13 4.64
N GLY A 70 -28.50 -12.36 4.17
CA GLY A 70 -29.72 -11.92 4.86
C GLY A 70 -30.02 -10.42 4.76
N VAL A 71 -29.30 -9.68 3.91
CA VAL A 71 -29.61 -8.30 3.56
C VAL A 71 -29.83 -8.24 2.06
N ASP A 72 -31.00 -7.77 1.65
CA ASP A 72 -31.33 -7.54 0.24
C ASP A 72 -30.54 -6.32 -0.25
N PHE A 73 -29.26 -6.55 -0.55
CA PHE A 73 -28.37 -5.58 -1.15
C PHE A 73 -27.80 -6.15 -2.42
N GLU A 74 -28.19 -5.56 -3.55
CA GLU A 74 -27.54 -5.78 -4.83
C GLU A 74 -26.29 -4.90 -4.89
N PRO A 75 -25.08 -5.48 -4.95
CA PRO A 75 -23.87 -4.70 -5.18
C PRO A 75 -24.01 -3.95 -6.50
N ARG A 76 -23.98 -2.61 -6.45
CA ARG A 76 -23.69 -1.85 -7.67
C ARG A 76 -22.36 -2.38 -8.18
N ALA A 77 -22.38 -2.99 -9.36
CA ALA A 77 -21.18 -3.43 -10.06
C ALA A 77 -20.16 -2.30 -10.01
N PHE A 78 -18.90 -2.63 -9.73
CA PHE A 78 -17.82 -1.66 -9.87
C PHE A 78 -17.94 -1.05 -11.26
N ALA A 79 -18.26 0.24 -11.32
CA ALA A 79 -18.02 0.99 -12.54
C ALA A 79 -16.50 0.98 -12.69
N SER A 80 -15.97 0.10 -13.54
CA SER A 80 -14.66 0.34 -14.11
C SER A 80 -14.76 1.73 -14.70
N VAL A 81 -14.00 2.69 -14.17
CA VAL A 81 -13.93 4.02 -14.75
C VAL A 81 -13.16 3.89 -16.06
N THR A 82 -13.83 3.35 -17.07
CA THR A 82 -13.57 3.61 -18.46
C THR A 82 -14.56 4.70 -18.80
N ASN A 83 -14.12 5.96 -18.74
CA ASN A 83 -14.42 6.92 -19.79
C ASN A 83 -13.66 8.22 -19.54
N ALA A 84 -12.92 8.58 -20.59
CA ALA A 84 -12.45 9.91 -20.88
C ALA A 84 -13.58 10.93 -20.72
N ASN A 85 -13.36 11.99 -19.96
CA ASN A 85 -13.56 13.38 -20.37
C ASN A 85 -13.10 14.31 -19.23
N GLU A 86 -12.42 15.37 -19.65
CA GLU A 86 -11.71 16.39 -18.86
C GLU A 86 -12.65 17.25 -18.01
N GLY A 87 -12.19 17.66 -16.82
CA GLY A 87 -12.79 18.75 -16.04
C GLY A 87 -12.62 18.67 -14.51
N GLU A 88 -11.70 19.49 -13.99
CA GLU A 88 -11.54 20.01 -12.60
C GLU A 88 -11.04 19.12 -11.43
N ASN A 89 -9.98 19.63 -10.78
CA ASN A 89 -9.18 19.18 -9.62
C ASN A 89 -9.91 19.52 -8.27
N PRO A 90 -9.69 18.91 -7.06
CA PRO A 90 -8.39 18.55 -6.46
C PRO A 90 -8.28 17.18 -5.74
N GLU A 91 -7.07 16.61 -5.82
CA GLU A 91 -6.40 15.77 -4.80
C GLU A 91 -7.28 14.97 -3.83
N ALA A 92 -7.88 13.90 -4.33
CA ALA A 92 -7.92 12.67 -3.55
C ALA A 92 -6.72 11.85 -4.01
N GLU A 93 -5.71 11.67 -3.14
CA GLU A 93 -4.63 10.69 -3.34
C GLU A 93 -5.26 9.30 -3.47
N ARG A 94 -5.70 8.98 -4.69
CA ARG A 94 -5.97 7.61 -5.09
C ARG A 94 -4.60 6.94 -5.13
N PRO A 95 -4.38 5.82 -4.43
CA PRO A 95 -3.16 5.06 -4.63
C PRO A 95 -3.05 4.75 -6.13
N PRO A 96 -1.89 5.00 -6.76
CA PRO A 96 -1.78 4.90 -8.20
C PRO A 96 -2.13 3.48 -8.62
N ASN A 97 -3.23 3.34 -9.37
CA ASN A 97 -3.35 2.19 -10.23
C ASN A 97 -2.16 2.25 -11.20
N LEU A 98 -1.54 1.10 -11.45
CA LEU A 98 -0.45 1.01 -12.41
C LEU A 98 -0.96 1.52 -13.75
N SER A 99 -0.41 2.64 -14.22
CA SER A 99 -0.71 3.10 -15.58
C SER A 99 -0.23 2.01 -16.56
N PRO A 100 -0.91 1.82 -17.70
CA PRO A 100 -0.49 0.83 -18.70
C PRO A 100 0.99 1.00 -19.10
N GLN A 101 1.48 2.25 -19.12
CA GLN A 101 2.88 2.57 -19.40
C GLN A 101 3.82 2.19 -18.25
N ALA A 102 3.43 2.39 -16.99
CA ALA A 102 4.22 1.96 -15.84
C ALA A 102 4.29 0.43 -15.76
N ALA A 103 3.17 -0.26 -16.00
CA ALA A 103 3.15 -1.72 -16.10
C ALA A 103 4.06 -2.23 -17.22
N GLN A 104 4.02 -1.60 -18.40
CA GLN A 104 4.90 -1.97 -19.51
C GLN A 104 6.38 -1.75 -19.17
N LYS A 105 6.73 -0.64 -18.51
CA LYS A 105 8.09 -0.38 -18.05
C LYS A 105 8.56 -1.42 -17.04
N LEU A 106 7.71 -1.83 -16.11
CA LEU A 106 8.05 -2.89 -15.15
C LEU A 106 8.27 -4.23 -15.84
N LEU A 107 7.44 -4.59 -16.83
CA LEU A 107 7.63 -5.79 -17.63
C LEU A 107 8.95 -5.75 -18.41
N THR A 108 9.28 -4.63 -19.04
CA THR A 108 10.57 -4.44 -19.71
C THR A 108 11.75 -4.54 -18.74
N LEU A 109 11.63 -3.97 -17.54
CA LEU A 109 12.67 -4.10 -16.53
C LEU A 109 12.86 -5.56 -16.09
N ILE A 110 11.79 -6.33 -15.92
CA ILE A 110 11.86 -7.75 -15.57
C ILE A 110 12.60 -8.54 -16.65
N ASP A 111 12.34 -8.27 -17.94
CA ASP A 111 13.05 -8.93 -19.05
C ASP A 111 14.54 -8.55 -19.05
N VAL A 112 14.86 -7.26 -18.90
CA VAL A 112 16.25 -6.77 -18.85
C VAL A 112 17.01 -7.37 -17.67
N PHE A 113 16.40 -7.44 -16.48
CA PHE A 113 17.02 -8.09 -15.32
C PHE A 113 17.18 -9.60 -15.54
N GLY A 114 16.20 -10.26 -16.15
CA GLY A 114 16.27 -11.68 -16.48
C GLY A 114 17.43 -12.00 -17.43
N ASP A 115 17.63 -11.18 -18.45
CA ASP A 115 18.74 -11.36 -19.40
C ASP A 115 20.09 -11.00 -18.78
N ALA A 116 20.16 -9.96 -17.95
CA ALA A 116 21.37 -9.62 -17.21
C ALA A 116 21.79 -10.73 -16.23
N LEU A 117 20.83 -11.39 -15.56
CA LEU A 117 21.10 -12.52 -14.67
C LEU A 117 21.58 -13.76 -15.44
N LYS A 118 21.00 -14.05 -16.61
CA LYS A 118 21.51 -15.11 -17.51
C LYS A 118 22.95 -14.80 -17.94
N GLN A 119 23.23 -13.55 -18.28
CA GLN A 119 24.58 -13.10 -18.65
C GLN A 119 25.56 -13.33 -17.50
N GLN A 120 25.21 -12.96 -16.27
CA GLN A 120 26.06 -13.22 -15.10
C GLN A 120 26.27 -14.71 -14.81
N GLN A 121 25.25 -15.54 -15.04
CA GLN A 121 25.38 -16.99 -14.90
C GLN A 121 26.27 -17.60 -16.00
N ILE A 122 26.26 -17.06 -17.22
CA ILE A 122 27.20 -17.40 -18.28
C ILE A 122 28.64 -16.98 -17.89
N TYR A 123 28.83 -15.76 -17.35
CA TYR A 123 30.13 -15.31 -16.83
C TYR A 123 30.67 -16.19 -15.69
N ALA A 124 29.79 -16.73 -14.83
CA ALA A 124 30.18 -17.61 -13.74
C ALA A 124 30.52 -19.05 -14.18
N THR A 125 30.01 -19.48 -15.34
CA THR A 125 30.14 -20.87 -15.83
C THR A 125 31.18 -21.05 -16.93
N ASN A 126 31.67 -19.98 -17.55
CA ASN A 126 32.74 -20.05 -18.56
C ASN A 126 33.70 -18.84 -18.48
N PRO A 127 34.71 -18.85 -17.59
CA PRO A 127 35.59 -17.71 -17.34
C PRO A 127 36.70 -17.49 -18.40
N GLU A 128 36.85 -18.36 -19.41
CA GLU A 128 37.95 -18.29 -20.38
C GLU A 128 37.71 -17.31 -21.55
N GLU A 129 36.51 -16.74 -21.71
CA GLU A 129 36.17 -15.85 -22.82
C GLU A 129 36.02 -14.37 -22.37
N ILE A 130 37.04 -13.84 -21.69
CA ILE A 130 37.10 -12.43 -21.30
C ILE A 130 37.78 -11.62 -22.42
N PRO A 131 37.06 -10.82 -23.23
CA PRO A 131 37.71 -9.80 -24.04
C PRO A 131 38.31 -8.74 -23.10
N ALA A 132 39.60 -8.44 -23.26
CA ALA A 132 40.32 -7.50 -22.40
C ALA A 132 39.59 -6.15 -22.31
N PRO A 133 39.46 -5.54 -21.11
CA PRO A 133 38.86 -4.22 -21.01
C PRO A 133 39.73 -3.22 -21.77
N ALA A 134 39.12 -2.51 -22.72
CA ALA A 134 39.77 -1.39 -23.40
C ALA A 134 40.18 -0.37 -22.34
N ILE A 135 41.49 -0.13 -22.21
CA ILE A 135 42.06 0.86 -21.30
C ILE A 135 41.58 2.25 -21.77
N GLY A 136 40.50 2.76 -21.17
CA GLY A 136 40.08 4.14 -21.34
C GLY A 136 41.08 5.09 -20.68
N PRO A 137 41.17 6.36 -21.12
CA PRO A 137 42.15 7.30 -20.59
C PRO A 137 41.90 7.57 -19.10
N SER A 138 42.99 7.58 -18.32
CA SER A 138 42.95 7.91 -16.89
C SER A 138 42.27 9.27 -16.65
N PRO A 139 41.39 9.38 -15.64
CA PRO A 139 40.76 10.65 -15.29
C PRO A 139 41.82 11.65 -14.79
N PRO A 140 41.65 12.96 -15.07
CA PRO A 140 42.57 13.98 -14.59
C PRO A 140 42.43 14.20 -13.07
N ASP A 141 43.56 14.40 -12.40
CA ASP A 141 43.63 14.68 -10.96
C ASP A 141 42.93 16.00 -10.62
N ILE A 142 41.89 15.95 -9.78
CA ILE A 142 41.21 17.14 -9.26
C ILE A 142 41.96 17.63 -8.01
N PRO A 143 42.45 18.88 -7.96
CA PRO A 143 43.08 19.42 -6.76
C PRO A 143 42.03 19.61 -5.64
N ILE A 144 42.33 19.06 -4.46
CA ILE A 144 41.52 19.19 -3.25
C ILE A 144 41.58 20.65 -2.78
N ALA A 145 40.45 21.35 -2.82
CA ALA A 145 40.33 22.70 -2.26
C ALA A 145 40.58 22.67 -0.74
N GLN A 146 41.51 23.51 -0.29
CA GLN A 146 41.80 23.75 1.13
C GLN A 146 40.53 24.30 1.80
N VAL A 147 40.07 23.63 2.85
CA VAL A 147 38.98 24.12 3.70
C VAL A 147 39.59 25.11 4.69
N ASP A 148 39.45 26.41 4.41
CA ASP A 148 39.77 27.47 5.36
C ASP A 148 38.81 27.38 6.55
N THR A 149 39.34 26.99 7.70
CA THR A 149 38.66 27.10 8.99
C THR A 149 38.64 28.57 9.43
N LEU A 150 37.46 29.19 9.49
CA LEU A 150 37.25 30.47 10.16
C LEU A 150 36.60 30.24 11.53
N ASN A 151 37.17 30.94 12.52
CA ASN A 151 36.93 30.94 13.97
C ASN A 151 35.48 30.80 14.43
#